data_AF-A0A7X1GYC5-F1
#
_entry.id   AF-A0A7X1GYC5-F1
#
_cell.length_a   1.000
_cell.length_b   1.000
_cell.length_c   1.000
_cell.angle_alpha   90.00
_cell.angle_beta   90.00
_cell.angle_gamma   90.00
#
_symmetry.space_group_name_H-M   'P 1'
#
loop_
_entity.id
_entity.type
_entity.pdbx_description
1 polymer ?
#
loop_
_entity_poly.entity_id
_entity_poly.type
_entity_poly.pdbx_seq_one_letter_code
_entity_poly.pdbx_strand_id
1 'polypeptide(L)' 'MRYPKIPSHKYAYTCQFDFDVGYLVKSPCRCCENQENLPQCAHACHLLDRVRGILADTISCARRR' A
#
# COMPACT_ATOMS: atom_id res chain seq x y z
N MET A 1 13.54 -21.34 -8.11
CA MET A 1 12.23 -21.35 -8.79
C MET A 1 12.12 -20.09 -9.63
N ARG A 2 11.98 -20.21 -10.96
CA ARG A 2 11.73 -19.09 -11.88
C ARG A 2 10.23 -19.01 -12.11
N TYR A 3 9.59 -17.90 -11.74
CA TYR A 3 8.20 -17.65 -12.12
C TYR A 3 8.14 -17.12 -13.57
N PRO A 4 7.30 -17.72 -14.45
CA PRO A 4 7.24 -17.32 -15.86
C PRO A 4 6.21 -16.22 -16.13
N LYS A 5 6.62 -15.37 -17.08
CA LYS A 5 5.88 -14.59 -18.10
C LYS A 5 4.73 -13.65 -17.68
N ILE A 6 5.05 -12.37 -17.89
CA ILE A 6 4.24 -11.15 -18.00
C ILE A 6 2.92 -11.37 -18.77
N PRO A 7 1.74 -10.97 -18.23
CA PRO A 7 0.54 -10.83 -19.03
C PRO A 7 0.60 -9.53 -19.85
N SER A 8 0.47 -9.71 -21.16
CA SER A 8 0.40 -8.67 -22.19
C SER A 8 -0.96 -7.97 -22.14
N HIS A 9 -1.16 -7.07 -21.17
CA HIS A 9 -2.26 -6.11 -21.23
C HIS A 9 -1.67 -4.71 -21.37
N LYS A 10 -1.68 -4.21 -22.61
CA LYS A 10 -1.31 -2.83 -22.97
C LYS A 10 -2.40 -1.86 -22.50
N TYR A 11 -2.63 -1.74 -21.20
CA TYR A 11 -3.20 -0.51 -20.68
C TYR A 11 -2.06 0.50 -20.67
N ALA A 12 -2.03 1.37 -21.69
CA ALA A 12 -1.21 2.56 -21.64
C ALA A 12 -1.79 3.42 -20.51
N TYR A 13 -1.26 3.25 -19.30
CA TYR A 13 -1.53 4.14 -18.18
C TYR A 13 -0.97 5.51 -18.56
N THR A 14 -1.78 6.34 -19.22
CA THR A 14 -1.43 7.73 -19.60
C THR A 14 -1.43 8.67 -18.40
N CYS A 15 -1.77 8.17 -17.22
CA CYS A 15 -1.66 8.90 -15.97
C CYS A 15 -0.28 8.61 -15.37
N GLN A 16 0.67 9.54 -15.53
CA GLN A 16 1.81 9.63 -14.62
C GLN A 16 1.25 9.97 -13.24
N PHE A 17 1.08 8.93 -12.43
CA PHE A 17 0.69 9.06 -11.05
C PHE A 17 1.90 9.55 -10.24
N ASP A 18 2.05 10.87 -10.14
CA ASP A 18 3.04 11.51 -9.25
C ASP A 18 2.55 11.43 -7.80
N PHE A 19 2.66 10.27 -7.16
CA PHE A 19 2.42 10.14 -5.72
C PHE A 19 3.70 9.71 -5.01
N ASP A 20 4.54 10.68 -4.66
CA ASP A 20 5.54 10.51 -3.60
C ASP A 20 4.86 10.75 -2.24
N VAL A 21 4.12 9.75 -1.76
CA VAL A 21 3.55 9.73 -0.39
C VAL A 21 4.63 9.33 0.63
N GLY A 22 5.74 8.75 0.15
CA GLY A 22 6.75 8.05 0.94
C GLY A 22 6.57 6.54 0.88
N TYR A 23 7.65 5.80 1.19
CA TYR A 23 7.66 4.34 1.21
C TYR A 23 7.84 3.81 2.63
N LEU A 24 7.23 2.66 2.92
CA LEU A 24 7.48 1.96 4.16
C LEU A 24 8.86 1.30 4.09
N VAL A 25 9.81 1.75 4.93
CA VAL A 25 11.15 1.15 5.03
C VAL A 25 11.08 -0.31 5.51
N LYS A 26 10.08 -0.64 6.34
CA LYS A 26 9.79 -1.98 6.85
C LYS A 26 8.27 -2.15 7.02
N SER A 27 7.78 -3.39 6.94
CA SER A 27 6.37 -3.68 7.24
C SER A 27 6.04 -3.28 8.68
N PRO A 28 4.94 -2.54 8.91
CA PRO A 28 4.50 -2.12 10.26
C PRO A 28 4.18 -3.33 11.16
N CYS A 29 3.90 -4.49 10.57
CA CYS A 29 3.63 -5.71 11.32
C CYS A 29 4.88 -6.58 11.57
N ARG A 30 6.05 -6.22 11.03
CA ARG A 30 7.26 -7.05 11.08
C ARG A 30 7.82 -7.25 12.50
N CYS A 31 7.59 -6.30 13.39
CA CYS A 31 8.00 -6.33 14.79
C CYS A 31 6.80 -6.06 15.72
N CYS A 32 5.60 -6.49 15.30
CA CYS A 32 4.39 -6.30 16.09
C CYS A 32 4.42 -7.24 17.30
N GLU A 33 4.13 -6.71 18.49
CA GLU A 33 4.02 -7.51 19.72
C GLU A 33 2.92 -8.58 19.63
N ASN A 34 1.88 -8.29 18.85
CA ASN A 34 0.74 -9.17 18.63
C ASN A 34 0.89 -10.03 17.37
N GLN A 35 2.13 -10.43 17.02
CA GLN A 35 2.39 -11.16 15.77
C GLN A 35 1.58 -12.47 15.65
N GLU A 36 1.44 -13.19 16.77
CA GLU A 36 0.66 -14.44 16.87
C GLU A 36 -0.85 -14.24 16.63
N ASN A 37 -1.33 -13.01 16.82
CA ASN A 37 -2.74 -12.62 16.65
C ASN A 37 -3.00 -11.95 15.29
N LEU A 38 -2.06 -12.02 14.34
CA LEU A 38 -2.36 -11.66 12.97
C LEU A 38 -3.20 -12.76 12.30
N PRO A 39 -4.24 -12.42 11.51
CA PRO A 39 -4.65 -11.07 11.11
C PRO A 39 -5.71 -10.41 12.01
N GLN A 40 -6.16 -11.08 13.08
CA GLN A 40 -7.26 -10.62 13.93
C GLN A 40 -6.99 -9.24 14.56
N CYS A 41 -5.73 -8.94 14.89
CA CYS A 41 -5.33 -7.65 15.46
C CYS A 41 -5.41 -6.48 14.46
N ALA A 42 -5.54 -6.73 13.15
CA ALA A 42 -5.46 -5.70 12.11
C ALA A 42 -6.63 -4.70 12.11
N HIS A 43 -7.78 -5.08 12.67
CA HIS A 43 -8.96 -4.21 12.78
C HIS A 43 -8.86 -3.20 13.94
N ALA A 44 -8.09 -3.51 14.98
CA ALA A 44 -7.88 -2.64 16.14
C ALA A 44 -6.46 -2.03 16.16
N CYS A 45 -5.68 -2.18 15.08
CA CYS A 45 -4.29 -1.76 15.03
C CYS A 45 -4.18 -0.27 14.66
N HIS A 46 -3.93 0.57 15.67
CA HIS A 46 -3.71 2.00 15.49
C HIS A 46 -2.60 2.35 14.49
N LEU A 47 -1.53 1.53 14.40
CA LEU A 47 -0.45 1.75 13.45
C LEU A 47 -0.95 1.57 12.00
N LEU A 48 -1.75 0.53 11.74
CA LEU A 48 -2.36 0.33 10.43
C LEU A 48 -3.37 1.42 10.12
N ASP A 49 -4.16 1.88 11.09
CA ASP A 49 -5.11 2.96 10.89
C ASP A 49 -4.43 4.29 10.56
N ARG A 50 -3.30 4.59 11.20
CA ARG A 50 -2.49 5.76 10.86
C ARG A 50 -1.94 5.67 9.44
N VAL A 51 -1.40 4.52 9.04
CA VAL A 51 -0.90 4.31 7.67
C VAL A 51 -2.04 4.45 6.66
N ARG A 52 -3.20 3.83 6.94
CA ARG A 52 -4.41 3.95 6.10
C ARG A 52 -4.89 5.40 6.00
N GLY A 53 -4.86 6.15 7.10
CA GLY A 53 -5.22 7.56 7.14
C GLY A 53 -4.30 8.40 6.24
N ILE A 54 -2.98 8.25 6.39
CA ILE A 54 -2.00 8.94 5.53
C ILE A 54 -2.24 8.61 4.06
N LEU A 55 -2.43 7.32 3.73
CA LEU A 55 -2.69 6.89 2.36
C LEU A 55 -4.04 7.40 1.81
N ALA A 56 -5.07 7.46 2.64
CA ALA A 56 -6.39 7.96 2.25
C ALA A 56 -6.41 9.50 2.08
N ASP A 57 -5.66 10.22 2.92
CA ASP A 57 -5.49 11.66 2.85
C ASP A 57 -4.64 12.09 1.65
N THR A 58 -3.87 11.17 1.06
CA THR A 58 -3.15 11.47 -0.18
C THR A 58 -4.11 11.58 -1.34
N ILE A 59 -4.40 12.82 -1.70
CA ILE A 59 -5.30 13.14 -2.80
C ILE A 59 -4.62 12.75 -4.10
N SER A 60 -5.27 11.82 -4.81
CA SER A 60 -4.87 11.48 -6.16
C SER A 60 -5.08 12.68 -7.10
N CYS A 61 -3.99 13.35 -7.47
CA CYS A 61 -3.96 14.41 -8.50
C CYS A 61 -4.45 13.93 -9.89
N ALA A 62 -4.70 12.64 -10.08
CA ALA A 62 -5.20 12.06 -11.33
C ALA A 62 -6.63 12.46 -11.71
N ARG A 63 -7.31 13.28 -10.88
CA ARG A 63 -8.60 13.87 -11.22
C ARG A 63 -8.46 15.34 -11.58
N ARG A 64 -7.82 15.63 -12.72
CA ARG A 64 -8.09 16.84 -13.51
C ARG A 64 -8.48 16.42 -14.94
N ARG A 65 -9.57 17.04 -15.39
CA ARG A 65 -10.40 16.73 -16.58
C ARG A 65 -9.62 16.41 -17.84
#